data_AF-A0A359E4E4-F1
#
_entry.id   AF-A0A359E4E4-F1
#
_cell.length_a   1.000
_cell.length_b   1.000
_cell.length_c   1.000
_cell.angle_alpha   90.00
_cell.angle_beta   90.00
_cell.angle_gamma   90.00
#
_symmetry.space_group_name_H-M   'P 1'
#
loop_
_entity.id
_entity.type
_entity.pdbx_description
1 polymer ?
#
loop_
_entity_poly.entity_id
_entity_poly.type
_entity_poly.pdbx_seq_one_letter_code
_entity_poly.pdbx_strand_id
1 'polypeptide(L)'
;FSDLSGMAAVHGVEMVDQSPIGRSSRSNPATYTKAFDGIRDLFSNTKQAKIMGYTPGHFSFNVPGGRCENCQGEGVQRIEMQFMADIELTCEVCNGTRFRKDVLNVKYRGKNIHNVLEMPVSEAIEFFVDENTIINKLQPLEDVGLGYLQLGQSATTLSGGEAQRVKLAKFLSKTSTDHTLYFFDEPTTGLHFEDVAKLLDSFNELVQLGHSVIIIEHNLDIIKCADWVIDIGPEGGFGGGQIVAEGTPEDIMEQEGSYTGKFLKDYLEGA
;
A
#
# COMPACT_ATOMS: atom_id res chain seq x y z
N PHE A 1 10.65 -1.01 -31.99
CA PHE A 1 9.47 -1.88 -31.95
C PHE A 1 8.98 -2.11 -33.36
N SER A 2 9.00 -3.36 -33.82
CA SER A 2 8.62 -3.77 -35.19
C SER A 2 7.17 -4.21 -35.30
N ASP A 3 6.59 -4.76 -34.22
CA ASP A 3 5.17 -5.11 -34.12
C ASP A 3 4.79 -5.30 -32.63
N LEU A 4 3.51 -5.15 -32.29
CA LEU A 4 2.96 -5.42 -30.94
C LEU A 4 1.63 -6.14 -31.10
N SER A 5 1.56 -7.39 -30.64
CA SER A 5 0.38 -8.26 -30.74
C SER A 5 -0.17 -8.61 -29.35
N GLY A 6 -1.37 -9.21 -29.29
CA GLY A 6 -1.98 -9.69 -28.04
C GLY A 6 -2.68 -8.64 -27.17
N MET A 7 -2.63 -7.35 -27.53
CA MET A 7 -3.26 -6.28 -26.73
C MET A 7 -4.77 -6.46 -26.50
N ALA A 8 -5.48 -7.16 -27.38
CA ALA A 8 -6.92 -7.38 -27.23
C ALA A 8 -7.28 -8.23 -26.00
N ALA A 9 -6.33 -8.96 -25.41
CA ALA A 9 -6.55 -9.72 -24.18
C ALA A 9 -6.40 -8.85 -22.91
N VAL A 10 -5.76 -7.68 -23.01
CA VAL A 10 -5.43 -6.81 -21.87
C VAL A 10 -6.26 -5.54 -21.92
N HIS A 11 -7.05 -5.32 -20.88
CA HIS A 11 -7.98 -4.18 -20.78
C HIS A 11 -7.36 -3.00 -20.01
N GLY A 12 -6.37 -3.27 -19.16
CA GLY A 12 -5.65 -2.26 -18.39
C GLY A 12 -4.23 -2.67 -18.07
N VAL A 13 -3.36 -1.68 -17.84
CA VAL A 13 -2.00 -1.88 -17.35
C VAL A 13 -1.80 -0.98 -16.14
N GLU A 14 -1.35 -1.57 -15.03
CA GLU A 14 -1.10 -0.87 -13.77
C GLU A 14 0.34 -1.12 -13.35
N MET A 15 1.15 -0.06 -13.33
CA MET A 15 2.55 -0.13 -12.86
C MET A 15 2.59 0.25 -11.38
N VAL A 16 3.08 -0.68 -10.56
CA VAL A 16 3.13 -0.55 -9.11
C VAL A 16 4.59 -0.41 -8.67
N ASP A 17 5.07 0.82 -8.76
CA ASP A 17 6.41 1.21 -8.33
C ASP A 17 6.45 1.62 -6.84
N GLN A 18 7.66 1.88 -6.35
CA GLN A 18 7.92 2.37 -5.00
C GLN A 18 7.66 3.88 -4.84
N SER A 19 7.01 4.54 -5.81
CA SER A 19 6.72 5.97 -5.70
C SER A 19 5.74 6.25 -4.54
N PRO A 20 5.84 7.40 -3.86
CA PRO A 20 4.97 7.71 -2.73
C PRO A 20 3.49 7.68 -3.11
N ILE A 21 2.63 7.15 -2.23
CA ILE A 21 1.16 7.12 -2.44
C ILE A 21 0.52 8.51 -2.41
N GLY A 22 1.25 9.51 -1.91
CA GLY A 22 0.84 10.90 -1.87
C GLY A 22 2.03 11.80 -1.54
N ARG A 23 1.95 13.07 -1.96
CA ARG A 23 3.00 14.08 -1.74
C ARG A 23 2.75 14.98 -0.54
N SER A 24 1.69 14.72 0.22
CA SER A 24 1.28 15.54 1.36
C SER A 24 0.94 14.69 2.58
N SER A 25 1.09 15.28 3.76
CA SER A 25 0.72 14.72 5.07
C SER A 25 -0.78 14.48 5.26
N ARG A 26 -1.60 14.97 4.30
CA ARG A 26 -3.03 14.68 4.20
C ARG A 26 -3.32 13.30 3.63
N SER A 27 -2.37 12.71 2.90
CA SER A 27 -2.48 11.36 2.37
C SER A 27 -1.96 10.39 3.43
N ASN A 28 -2.72 9.32 3.69
CA ASN A 28 -2.39 8.29 4.65
C ASN A 28 -3.06 6.97 4.24
N PRO A 29 -2.73 5.82 4.85
CA PRO A 29 -3.32 4.53 4.51
C PRO A 29 -4.86 4.56 4.50
N ALA A 30 -5.49 5.15 5.53
CA ALA A 30 -6.95 5.16 5.65
C ALA A 30 -7.67 6.01 4.59
N THR A 31 -7.07 7.12 4.15
CA THR A 31 -7.61 7.95 3.06
C THR A 31 -7.38 7.31 1.70
N TYR A 32 -6.23 6.63 1.51
CA TYR A 32 -5.90 5.98 0.25
C TYR A 32 -6.82 4.78 -0.06
N THR A 33 -7.14 3.96 0.94
CA THR A 33 -8.11 2.86 0.86
C THR A 33 -9.57 3.31 0.93
N LYS A 34 -9.81 4.60 1.17
CA LYS A 34 -11.13 5.18 1.44
C LYS A 34 -11.85 4.57 2.66
N ALA A 35 -11.12 3.89 3.56
CA ALA A 35 -11.66 3.44 4.84
C ALA A 35 -12.09 4.63 5.70
N PHE A 36 -11.34 5.73 5.62
CA PHE A 36 -11.61 6.95 6.40
C PHE A 36 -12.98 7.56 6.12
N ASP A 37 -13.55 7.36 4.93
CA ASP A 37 -14.91 7.84 4.61
C ASP A 37 -15.96 7.15 5.49
N GLY A 38 -15.88 5.82 5.61
CA GLY A 38 -16.77 5.05 6.48
C GLY A 38 -16.58 5.40 7.96
N ILE A 39 -15.33 5.62 8.38
CA ILE A 39 -15.02 6.07 9.74
C ILE A 39 -15.68 7.44 10.02
N ARG A 40 -15.56 8.41 9.10
CA ARG A 40 -16.19 9.74 9.28
C ARG A 40 -17.70 9.66 9.35
N ASP A 41 -18.31 8.82 8.51
CA ASP A 41 -19.76 8.60 8.51
C ASP A 41 -20.22 7.99 9.83
N LEU A 42 -19.50 6.99 10.35
CA LEU A 42 -19.75 6.38 11.65
C LEU A 42 -19.70 7.41 12.80
N PHE A 43 -18.66 8.23 12.85
CA PHE A 43 -18.53 9.26 13.89
C PHE A 43 -19.65 10.30 13.82
N SER A 44 -20.06 10.71 12.62
CA SER A 44 -21.20 11.63 12.42
C SER A 44 -22.54 11.04 12.87
N ASN A 45 -22.66 9.71 12.86
CA ASN A 45 -23.87 9.02 13.28
C ASN A 45 -24.00 8.81 14.79
N THR A 46 -22.96 9.13 15.57
CA THR A 46 -23.01 9.06 17.04
C THR A 46 -24.04 10.03 17.62
N LYS A 47 -24.61 9.69 18.79
CA LYS A 47 -25.61 10.54 19.46
C LYS A 47 -25.07 11.95 19.75
N GLN A 48 -23.81 12.04 20.20
CA GLN A 48 -23.15 13.31 20.49
C GLN A 48 -23.00 14.17 19.23
N ALA A 49 -22.51 13.58 18.12
CA ALA A 49 -22.37 14.30 16.86
C ALA A 49 -23.72 14.82 16.34
N LYS A 50 -24.79 14.01 16.43
CA LYS A 50 -26.14 14.42 16.00
C LYS A 50 -26.69 15.58 16.82
N ILE A 51 -26.48 15.59 18.14
CA ILE A 51 -26.91 16.70 19.01
C ILE A 51 -26.16 17.99 18.65
N MET A 52 -24.87 17.89 18.33
CA MET A 52 -24.04 19.05 17.95
C MET A 52 -24.20 19.46 16.48
N GLY A 53 -25.00 18.73 15.69
CA GLY A 53 -25.20 19.01 14.27
C GLY A 53 -23.97 18.71 13.40
N TYR A 54 -23.08 17.83 13.84
CA TYR A 54 -21.87 17.50 13.09
C TYR A 54 -22.15 16.53 11.95
N THR A 55 -21.63 16.88 10.77
CA THR A 55 -21.66 16.08 9.55
C THR A 55 -20.34 15.31 9.35
N PRO A 56 -20.25 14.34 8.43
CA PRO A 56 -18.99 13.64 8.12
C PRO A 56 -17.83 14.58 7.75
N GLY A 57 -18.13 15.78 7.23
CA GLY A 57 -17.12 16.81 6.94
C GLY A 57 -16.41 17.34 8.19
N HIS A 58 -17.09 17.37 9.35
CA HIS A 58 -16.48 17.80 10.61
C HIS A 58 -15.44 16.80 11.13
N PHE A 59 -15.50 15.54 10.70
CA PHE A 59 -14.50 14.52 11.04
C PHE A 59 -13.40 14.39 9.97
N SER A 60 -13.37 15.29 8.99
CA SER A 60 -12.31 15.33 7.97
C SER A 60 -11.31 16.44 8.30
N PHE A 61 -10.02 16.08 8.39
CA PHE A 61 -8.94 17.05 8.52
C PHE A 61 -8.68 17.81 7.19
N ASN A 62 -9.25 17.36 6.07
CA ASN A 62 -9.03 17.94 4.75
C ASN A 62 -9.93 19.14 4.44
N VAL A 63 -11.05 19.30 5.15
CA VAL A 63 -12.04 20.36 4.89
C VAL A 63 -12.20 21.30 6.09
N PRO A 64 -12.48 22.60 5.87
CA PRO A 64 -12.84 23.51 6.94
C PRO A 64 -14.07 23.02 7.72
N GLY A 65 -14.14 23.39 8.99
CA GLY A 65 -15.27 23.06 9.86
C GLY A 65 -14.83 22.36 11.12
N GLY A 66 -14.25 21.15 11.02
CA GLY A 66 -13.81 20.38 12.18
C GLY A 66 -12.29 20.27 12.38
N ARG A 67 -11.51 20.56 11.34
CA ARG A 67 -10.05 20.56 11.39
C ARG A 67 -9.49 21.71 12.23
N CYS A 68 -8.25 21.58 12.67
CA CYS A 68 -7.49 22.69 13.23
C CYS A 68 -7.16 23.71 12.12
N GLU A 69 -7.67 24.94 12.24
CA GLU A 69 -7.40 26.00 11.26
C GLU A 69 -5.96 26.53 11.32
N ASN A 70 -5.28 26.42 12.46
CA ASN A 70 -3.91 26.91 12.61
C ASN A 70 -2.89 26.12 11.78
N CYS A 71 -3.05 24.80 11.68
CA CYS A 71 -2.24 23.93 10.82
C CYS A 71 -3.00 23.45 9.57
N GLN A 72 -4.19 24.00 9.31
CA GLN A 72 -5.06 23.61 8.20
C GLN A 72 -5.31 22.09 8.10
N GLY A 73 -5.29 21.39 9.24
CA GLY A 73 -5.48 19.94 9.34
C GLY A 73 -4.24 19.07 9.13
N GLU A 74 -3.06 19.65 8.92
CA GLU A 74 -1.81 18.86 8.78
C GLU A 74 -1.34 18.26 10.10
N GLY A 75 -1.60 18.95 11.22
CA GLY A 75 -1.08 18.59 12.54
C GLY A 75 0.34 19.10 12.79
N VAL A 76 1.06 19.50 11.73
CA VAL A 76 2.39 20.11 11.78
C VAL A 76 2.39 21.48 11.09
N GLN A 77 3.40 22.29 11.37
CA GLN A 77 3.74 23.51 10.67
C GLN A 77 5.09 23.31 9.99
N ARG A 78 5.14 23.55 8.67
CA ARG A 78 6.35 23.48 7.87
C ARG A 78 7.05 24.82 7.89
N ILE A 79 8.32 24.82 8.26
CA ILE A 79 9.21 25.97 8.15
C ILE A 79 10.13 25.70 6.97
N GLU A 80 9.92 26.47 5.90
CA GLU A 80 10.76 26.40 4.71
C GLU A 80 12.16 26.93 5.02
N MET A 81 13.17 26.13 4.72
CA MET A 81 14.57 26.47 4.93
C MET A 81 15.26 26.68 3.58
N GLN A 82 15.98 27.78 3.41
CA GLN A 82 16.52 28.17 2.10
C GLN A 82 17.60 27.21 1.55
N PHE A 83 18.31 26.49 2.42
CA PHE A 83 19.45 25.63 2.05
C PHE A 83 19.44 24.25 2.72
N MET A 84 18.36 23.91 3.42
CA MET A 84 18.22 22.65 4.15
C MET A 84 16.84 22.04 3.88
N ALA A 85 16.66 20.78 4.26
CA ALA A 85 15.33 20.19 4.27
C ALA A 85 14.41 20.97 5.21
N ASP A 86 13.14 21.12 4.81
CA ASP A 86 12.12 21.79 5.60
C ASP A 86 11.97 21.13 6.96
N ILE A 87 11.74 21.94 7.99
CA ILE A 87 11.51 21.45 9.35
C ILE A 87 10.01 21.39 9.60
N GLU A 88 9.52 20.24 10.04
CA GLU A 88 8.14 20.05 10.49
C GLU A 88 8.09 20.14 12.02
N LEU A 89 7.37 21.14 12.53
CA LEU A 89 7.09 21.29 13.97
C LEU A 89 5.65 20.90 14.27
N THR A 90 5.42 20.16 15.36
CA THR A 90 4.07 19.85 15.83
C THR A 90 3.30 21.13 16.09
N CYS A 91 2.07 21.21 15.59
CA CYS A 91 1.23 22.39 15.75
C CYS A 91 0.89 22.64 17.22
N GLU A 92 1.24 23.81 17.74
CA GLU A 92 1.03 24.19 19.15
C GLU A 92 -0.45 24.30 19.59
N VAL A 93 -1.36 24.53 18.64
CA VAL A 93 -2.80 24.72 18.93
C VAL A 93 -3.51 23.38 19.13
N CYS A 94 -3.21 22.41 18.27
CA CYS A 94 -3.86 21.10 18.28
C CYS A 94 -2.96 19.98 18.80
N ASN A 95 -1.68 20.24 19.09
CA ASN A 95 -0.68 19.27 19.51
C ASN A 95 -0.63 18.04 18.59
N GLY A 96 -0.67 18.24 17.27
CA GLY A 96 -0.63 17.15 16.30
C GLY A 96 -1.96 16.45 16.02
N THR A 97 -3.01 16.72 16.79
CA THR A 97 -4.30 16.01 16.67
C THR A 97 -5.07 16.30 15.38
N ARG A 98 -4.72 17.35 14.63
CA ARG A 98 -5.35 17.79 13.35
C ARG A 98 -6.78 18.33 13.46
N PHE A 99 -7.44 18.21 14.61
CA PHE A 99 -8.85 18.59 14.80
C PHE A 99 -9.03 19.67 15.88
N ARG A 100 -10.21 20.30 15.90
CA ARG A 100 -10.63 21.17 17.01
C ARG A 100 -11.00 20.31 18.24
N LYS A 101 -10.82 20.89 19.43
CA LYS A 101 -11.14 20.23 20.71
C LYS A 101 -12.60 19.75 20.78
N ASP A 102 -13.53 20.50 20.22
CA ASP A 102 -14.96 20.12 20.24
C ASP A 102 -15.26 18.85 19.43
N VAL A 103 -14.56 18.65 18.31
CA VAL A 103 -14.68 17.43 17.49
C VAL A 103 -14.08 16.23 18.23
N LEU A 104 -12.97 16.43 18.95
CA LEU A 104 -12.31 15.40 19.75
C LEU A 104 -13.12 14.95 20.98
N ASN A 105 -14.15 15.71 21.37
CA ASN A 105 -15.08 15.30 22.43
C ASN A 105 -16.06 14.21 21.98
N VAL A 106 -16.29 14.08 20.67
CA VAL A 106 -17.13 13.00 20.12
C VAL A 106 -16.34 11.71 20.14
N LYS A 107 -16.89 10.70 20.83
CA LYS A 107 -16.26 9.40 21.01
C LYS A 107 -17.12 8.28 20.44
N TYR A 108 -16.46 7.33 19.78
CA TYR A 108 -17.00 6.03 19.45
C TYR A 108 -16.24 4.98 20.27
N ARG A 109 -16.96 4.11 20.99
CA ARG A 109 -16.36 3.10 21.90
C ARG A 109 -15.24 3.65 22.80
N GLY A 110 -15.42 4.88 23.29
CA GLY A 110 -14.47 5.56 24.19
C GLY A 110 -13.27 6.26 23.52
N LYS A 111 -13.09 6.12 22.20
CA LYS A 111 -12.00 6.72 21.42
C LYS A 111 -12.52 7.84 20.53
N ASN A 112 -11.75 8.92 20.38
CA ASN A 112 -12.08 9.99 19.43
C ASN A 112 -11.47 9.72 18.04
N ILE A 113 -11.79 10.55 17.07
CA ILE A 113 -11.35 10.38 15.68
C ILE A 113 -9.82 10.39 15.53
N HIS A 114 -9.10 11.17 16.35
CA HIS A 114 -7.65 11.21 16.32
C HIS A 114 -7.06 9.92 16.90
N ASN A 115 -7.59 9.41 18.01
CA ASN A 115 -7.12 8.13 18.57
C ASN A 115 -7.34 6.97 17.60
N VAL A 116 -8.42 6.99 16.81
CA VAL A 116 -8.64 6.00 15.75
C VAL A 116 -7.56 6.11 14.67
N LEU A 117 -7.18 7.33 14.27
CA LEU A 117 -6.10 7.53 13.29
C LEU A 117 -4.72 7.09 13.81
N GLU A 118 -4.51 7.01 15.12
CA GLU A 118 -3.26 6.52 15.73
C GLU A 118 -3.21 4.98 15.88
N MET A 119 -4.33 4.29 15.67
CA MET A 119 -4.38 2.83 15.77
C MET A 119 -3.63 2.18 14.60
N PRO A 120 -2.85 1.12 14.86
CA PRO A 120 -2.43 0.18 13.82
C PRO A 120 -3.63 -0.40 13.08
N VAL A 121 -3.44 -0.79 11.81
CA VAL A 121 -4.47 -1.43 10.99
C VAL A 121 -5.08 -2.65 11.69
N SER A 122 -4.25 -3.52 12.29
CA SER A 122 -4.74 -4.73 12.97
C SER A 122 -5.63 -4.39 14.17
N GLU A 123 -5.23 -3.41 15.01
CA GLU A 123 -6.05 -2.94 16.13
C GLU A 123 -7.37 -2.31 15.62
N ALA A 124 -7.32 -1.57 14.52
CA ALA A 124 -8.50 -0.95 13.94
C ALA A 124 -9.51 -1.98 13.42
N ILE A 125 -9.05 -3.08 12.81
CA ILE A 125 -9.93 -4.17 12.35
C ILE A 125 -10.69 -4.76 13.54
N GLU A 126 -10.00 -5.05 14.65
CA GLU A 126 -10.64 -5.54 15.88
C GLU A 126 -11.60 -4.49 16.48
N PHE A 127 -11.19 -3.23 16.49
CA PHE A 127 -11.99 -2.13 17.03
C PHE A 127 -13.31 -1.93 16.25
N PHE A 128 -13.30 -2.16 14.93
CA PHE A 128 -14.44 -2.00 14.03
C PHE A 128 -15.18 -3.31 13.73
N VAL A 129 -15.09 -4.35 14.58
CA VAL A 129 -15.73 -5.67 14.39
C VAL A 129 -17.20 -5.67 13.91
N ASP A 130 -18.00 -4.65 14.27
CA ASP A 130 -19.42 -4.55 13.87
C ASP A 130 -19.63 -3.78 12.54
N GLU A 131 -18.56 -3.23 11.95
CA GLU A 131 -18.59 -2.28 10.84
C GLU A 131 -17.88 -2.87 9.60
N ASN A 132 -18.51 -3.89 9.00
CA ASN A 132 -17.96 -4.63 7.85
C ASN A 132 -17.54 -3.74 6.68
N THR A 133 -18.21 -2.60 6.46
CA THR A 133 -17.86 -1.67 5.38
C THR A 133 -16.50 -1.00 5.58
N ILE A 134 -16.07 -0.84 6.83
CA ILE A 134 -14.75 -0.30 7.19
C ILE A 134 -13.74 -1.45 7.16
N ILE A 135 -14.07 -2.60 7.77
CA ILE A 135 -13.19 -3.78 7.79
C ILE A 135 -12.80 -4.19 6.38
N ASN A 136 -13.75 -4.33 5.44
CA ASN A 136 -13.47 -4.74 4.07
C ASN A 136 -12.50 -3.79 3.32
N LYS A 137 -12.33 -2.55 3.78
CA LYS A 137 -11.38 -1.59 3.22
C LYS A 137 -10.03 -1.58 3.95
N LEU A 138 -9.98 -2.08 5.17
CA LEU A 138 -8.76 -2.21 5.97
C LEU A 138 -8.11 -3.59 5.84
N GLN A 139 -8.90 -4.64 5.64
CA GLN A 139 -8.45 -6.01 5.51
C GLN A 139 -7.35 -6.17 4.44
N PRO A 140 -7.47 -5.57 3.23
CA PRO A 140 -6.40 -5.68 2.24
C PRO A 140 -5.05 -5.09 2.68
N LEU A 141 -5.03 -4.16 3.64
CA LEU A 141 -3.76 -3.67 4.22
C LEU A 141 -3.15 -4.70 5.17
N GLU A 142 -3.96 -5.44 5.92
CA GLU A 142 -3.50 -6.54 6.77
C GLU A 142 -2.95 -7.69 5.92
N ASP A 143 -3.66 -8.03 4.85
CA ASP A 143 -3.33 -9.16 3.96
C ASP A 143 -1.97 -8.96 3.27
N VAL A 144 -1.64 -7.72 2.89
CA VAL A 144 -0.31 -7.37 2.34
C VAL A 144 0.77 -7.16 3.43
N GLY A 145 0.47 -7.45 4.70
CA GLY A 145 1.42 -7.37 5.81
C GLY A 145 1.64 -5.97 6.40
N LEU A 146 0.71 -5.02 6.20
CA LEU A 146 0.78 -3.66 6.73
C LEU A 146 -0.06 -3.44 7.99
N GLY A 147 -0.35 -4.52 8.73
CA GLY A 147 -1.12 -4.48 9.98
C GLY A 147 -0.57 -3.52 11.04
N TYR A 148 0.75 -3.33 11.07
CA TYR A 148 1.45 -2.48 12.02
C TYR A 148 1.35 -0.97 11.70
N LEU A 149 0.99 -0.59 10.46
CA LEU A 149 0.93 0.82 10.07
C LEU A 149 -0.22 1.52 10.77
N GLN A 150 0.01 2.74 11.23
CA GLN A 150 -1.08 3.55 11.77
C GLN A 150 -1.99 4.07 10.64
N LEU A 151 -3.30 4.04 10.87
CA LEU A 151 -4.30 4.51 9.88
C LEU A 151 -4.03 5.94 9.37
N GLY A 152 -3.57 6.81 10.27
CA GLY A 152 -3.27 8.22 10.04
C GLY A 152 -1.82 8.53 9.68
N GLN A 153 -0.94 7.52 9.58
CA GLN A 153 0.48 7.71 9.26
C GLN A 153 0.63 8.46 7.95
N SER A 154 1.48 9.49 7.96
CA SER A 154 1.69 10.33 6.77
C SER A 154 2.24 9.49 5.62
N ALA A 155 1.69 9.66 4.42
CA ALA A 155 2.21 9.05 3.21
C ALA A 155 3.68 9.42 2.94
N THR A 156 4.12 10.60 3.38
CA THR A 156 5.50 11.07 3.22
C THR A 156 6.49 10.37 4.14
N THR A 157 6.01 9.66 5.17
CA THR A 157 6.84 8.93 6.13
C THR A 157 6.83 7.42 5.87
N LEU A 158 6.12 6.96 4.83
CA LEU A 158 6.15 5.55 4.43
C LEU A 158 7.43 5.25 3.65
N SER A 159 7.98 4.07 3.86
CA SER A 159 9.05 3.53 3.01
C SER A 159 8.53 3.23 1.60
N GLY A 160 9.44 3.08 0.64
CA GLY A 160 9.08 2.70 -0.74
C GLY A 160 8.27 1.40 -0.80
N GLY A 161 8.71 0.36 -0.08
CA GLY A 161 8.00 -0.93 0.00
C GLY A 161 6.67 -0.85 0.74
N GLU A 162 6.53 0.00 1.76
CA GLU A 162 5.23 0.27 2.39
C GLU A 162 4.27 0.97 1.42
N ALA A 163 4.74 2.00 0.71
CA ALA A 163 3.94 2.70 -0.28
C ALA A 163 3.46 1.76 -1.41
N GLN A 164 4.33 0.87 -1.89
CA GLN A 164 4.01 -0.14 -2.90
C GLN A 164 2.95 -1.11 -2.40
N ARG A 165 3.09 -1.63 -1.18
CA ARG A 165 2.10 -2.54 -0.56
C ARG A 165 0.75 -1.86 -0.31
N VAL A 166 0.71 -0.58 0.05
CA VAL A 166 -0.55 0.19 0.14
C VAL A 166 -1.25 0.30 -1.23
N LYS A 167 -0.49 0.46 -2.33
CA LYS A 167 -1.06 0.43 -3.69
C LYS A 167 -1.62 -0.94 -4.03
N LEU A 168 -0.88 -2.01 -3.72
CA LEU A 168 -1.31 -3.40 -3.91
C LEU A 168 -2.63 -3.69 -3.19
N ALA A 169 -2.74 -3.34 -1.91
CA ALA A 169 -3.96 -3.50 -1.11
C ALA A 169 -5.19 -2.86 -1.77
N LYS A 170 -5.02 -1.69 -2.39
CA LYS A 170 -6.10 -1.03 -3.13
C LYS A 170 -6.51 -1.81 -4.39
N PHE A 171 -5.59 -2.45 -5.08
CA PHE A 171 -5.92 -3.25 -6.27
C PHE A 171 -6.65 -4.54 -5.90
N LEU A 172 -6.25 -5.22 -4.83
CA LEU A 172 -6.98 -6.37 -4.28
C LEU A 172 -8.43 -6.01 -3.90
N SER A 173 -8.65 -4.78 -3.42
CA SER A 173 -10.00 -4.30 -3.09
C SER A 173 -10.89 -4.02 -4.32
N LYS A 174 -10.34 -3.95 -5.54
CA LYS A 174 -11.11 -3.67 -6.77
C LYS A 174 -11.71 -4.96 -7.32
N THR A 175 -13.03 -5.02 -7.39
CA THR A 175 -13.79 -6.13 -8.02
C THR A 175 -13.87 -5.97 -9.55
N SER A 176 -12.78 -5.61 -10.22
CA SER A 176 -12.81 -5.43 -11.68
C SER A 176 -12.89 -6.79 -12.37
N THR A 177 -13.83 -6.97 -13.30
CA THR A 177 -13.91 -8.16 -14.16
C THR A 177 -12.93 -8.11 -15.32
N ASP A 178 -12.36 -6.92 -15.59
CA ASP A 178 -11.52 -6.68 -16.75
C ASP A 178 -10.10 -7.18 -16.49
N HIS A 179 -9.54 -7.94 -17.44
CA HIS A 179 -8.18 -8.45 -17.35
C HIS A 179 -7.18 -7.29 -17.33
N THR A 180 -6.49 -7.14 -16.20
CA THR A 180 -5.48 -6.10 -15.98
C THR A 180 -4.11 -6.74 -15.85
N LEU A 181 -3.10 -6.14 -16.48
CA LEU A 181 -1.70 -6.51 -16.33
C LEU A 181 -1.05 -5.63 -15.25
N TYR A 182 -0.62 -6.26 -14.16
CA TYR A 182 0.10 -5.58 -13.08
C TYR A 182 1.60 -5.77 -13.25
N PHE A 183 2.35 -4.68 -13.10
CA PHE A 183 3.81 -4.69 -13.18
C PHE A 183 4.42 -4.23 -11.86
N PHE A 184 5.28 -5.06 -11.26
CA PHE A 184 5.96 -4.77 -9.99
C PHE A 184 7.47 -4.73 -10.21
N ASP A 185 8.11 -3.71 -9.65
CA ASP A 185 9.56 -3.52 -9.68
C ASP A 185 10.13 -3.76 -8.27
N GLU A 186 10.91 -4.84 -8.14
CA GLU A 186 11.56 -5.34 -6.92
C GLU A 186 10.70 -5.19 -5.63
N PRO A 187 9.50 -5.79 -5.60
CA PRO A 187 8.57 -5.58 -4.50
C PRO A 187 9.00 -6.21 -3.17
N THR A 188 10.03 -7.06 -3.16
CA THR A 188 10.59 -7.64 -1.92
C THR A 188 11.71 -6.81 -1.30
N THR A 189 12.07 -5.65 -1.89
CA THR A 189 13.14 -4.78 -1.37
C THR A 189 12.89 -4.42 0.10
N GLY A 190 13.79 -4.86 0.98
CA GLY A 190 13.74 -4.56 2.41
C GLY A 190 12.66 -5.30 3.21
N LEU A 191 12.04 -6.34 2.62
CA LEU A 191 11.07 -7.18 3.32
C LEU A 191 11.74 -8.33 4.07
N HIS A 192 11.17 -8.65 5.22
CA HIS A 192 11.50 -9.86 5.96
C HIS A 192 10.82 -11.08 5.31
N PHE A 193 11.34 -12.30 5.52
CA PHE A 193 10.84 -13.51 4.85
C PHE A 193 9.35 -13.77 5.09
N GLU A 194 8.82 -13.45 6.28
CA GLU A 194 7.39 -13.57 6.58
C GLU A 194 6.52 -12.60 5.76
N ASP A 195 7.04 -11.40 5.46
CA ASP A 195 6.33 -10.41 4.65
C ASP A 195 6.37 -10.78 3.16
N VAL A 196 7.44 -11.45 2.71
CA VAL A 196 7.54 -12.01 1.34
C VAL A 196 6.45 -13.05 1.11
N ALA A 197 6.18 -13.92 2.10
CA ALA A 197 5.10 -14.91 2.00
C ALA A 197 3.72 -14.26 1.84
N LYS A 198 3.40 -13.25 2.67
CA LYS A 198 2.14 -12.49 2.56
C LYS A 198 2.00 -11.77 1.21
N LEU A 199 3.11 -11.24 0.71
CA LEU A 199 3.16 -10.59 -0.59
C LEU A 199 2.92 -11.59 -1.74
N LEU A 200 3.48 -12.80 -1.66
CA LEU A 200 3.20 -13.89 -2.60
C LEU A 200 1.72 -14.29 -2.59
N ASP A 201 1.11 -14.44 -1.41
CA ASP A 201 -0.32 -14.73 -1.29
C ASP A 201 -1.17 -13.65 -1.98
N SER A 202 -0.78 -12.39 -1.81
CA SER A 202 -1.43 -11.25 -2.46
C SER A 202 -1.29 -11.27 -4.00
N PHE A 203 -0.13 -11.67 -4.54
CA PHE A 203 0.04 -11.82 -5.98
C PHE A 203 -0.78 -12.97 -6.53
N ASN A 204 -0.82 -14.10 -5.82
CA ASN A 204 -1.62 -15.25 -6.20
C ASN A 204 -3.12 -14.92 -6.21
N GLU A 205 -3.59 -14.08 -5.28
CA GLU A 205 -4.97 -13.60 -5.29
C GLU A 205 -5.29 -12.79 -6.56
N LEU A 206 -4.40 -11.88 -6.99
CA LEU A 206 -4.58 -11.15 -8.26
C LEU A 206 -4.67 -12.10 -9.45
N VAL A 207 -3.80 -13.11 -9.51
CA VAL A 207 -3.82 -14.12 -10.58
C VAL A 207 -5.12 -14.93 -10.54
N GLN A 208 -5.60 -15.32 -9.36
CA GLN A 208 -6.87 -16.04 -9.18
C GLN A 208 -8.10 -15.22 -9.59
N LEU A 209 -8.05 -13.88 -9.45
CA LEU A 209 -9.05 -12.97 -9.97
C LEU A 209 -9.03 -12.86 -11.51
N GLY A 210 -8.09 -13.55 -12.17
CA GLY A 210 -7.96 -13.59 -13.62
C GLY A 210 -7.10 -12.46 -14.17
N HIS A 211 -6.25 -11.85 -13.36
CA HIS A 211 -5.26 -10.85 -13.79
C HIS A 211 -3.91 -11.50 -14.11
N SER A 212 -3.02 -10.76 -14.77
CA SER A 212 -1.63 -11.18 -14.98
C SER A 212 -0.71 -10.30 -14.16
N VAL A 213 0.30 -10.90 -13.53
CA VAL A 213 1.28 -10.21 -12.69
C VAL A 213 2.66 -10.44 -13.27
N ILE A 214 3.36 -9.36 -13.60
CA ILE A 214 4.78 -9.36 -14.00
C ILE A 214 5.58 -8.74 -12.87
N ILE A 215 6.62 -9.44 -12.44
CA ILE A 215 7.46 -9.04 -11.32
C ILE A 215 8.91 -9.03 -11.79
N ILE A 216 9.61 -7.91 -11.61
CA ILE A 216 11.06 -7.86 -11.67
C ILE A 216 11.57 -8.21 -10.28
N GLU A 217 12.34 -9.29 -10.16
CA GLU A 217 12.89 -9.74 -8.89
C GLU A 217 14.25 -10.41 -9.05
N HIS A 218 15.00 -10.38 -7.95
CA HIS A 218 16.21 -11.17 -7.74
C HIS A 218 16.06 -12.12 -6.55
N ASN A 219 14.96 -12.03 -5.79
CA ASN A 219 14.68 -12.90 -4.67
C ASN A 219 14.21 -14.29 -5.12
N LEU A 220 15.00 -15.31 -4.79
CA LEU A 220 14.73 -16.71 -5.15
C LEU A 220 13.43 -17.26 -4.53
N ASP A 221 12.98 -16.71 -3.39
CA ASP A 221 11.69 -17.08 -2.80
C ASP A 221 10.51 -16.68 -3.68
N ILE A 222 10.62 -15.60 -4.44
CA ILE A 222 9.61 -15.21 -5.43
C ILE A 222 9.77 -16.03 -6.71
N ILE A 223 11.00 -16.11 -7.23
CA ILE A 223 11.28 -16.73 -8.54
C ILE A 223 10.86 -18.21 -8.54
N LYS A 224 11.11 -18.94 -7.46
CA LYS A 224 10.70 -20.36 -7.34
C LYS A 224 9.18 -20.57 -7.36
N CYS A 225 8.39 -19.55 -7.04
CA CYS A 225 6.94 -19.61 -6.98
C CYS A 225 6.27 -19.10 -8.27
N ALA A 226 7.03 -18.62 -9.25
CA ALA A 226 6.49 -18.10 -10.49
C ALA A 226 6.00 -19.24 -11.41
N ASP A 227 4.86 -19.03 -12.08
CA ASP A 227 4.38 -19.96 -13.12
C ASP A 227 5.27 -19.93 -14.38
N TRP A 228 5.91 -18.78 -14.64
CA TRP A 228 6.77 -18.56 -15.79
C TRP A 228 7.84 -17.51 -15.46
N VAL A 229 9.06 -17.77 -15.89
CA VAL A 229 10.24 -16.91 -15.69
C VAL A 229 10.83 -16.56 -17.04
N ILE A 230 11.24 -15.30 -17.21
CA ILE A 230 12.02 -14.83 -18.36
C ILE A 230 13.35 -14.31 -17.80
N ASP A 231 14.42 -15.03 -18.07
CA ASP A 231 15.76 -14.68 -17.61
C ASP A 231 16.47 -13.82 -18.66
N ILE A 232 16.92 -12.63 -18.24
CA ILE A 232 17.54 -11.64 -19.12
C ILE A 232 19.01 -11.49 -18.75
N GLY A 233 19.88 -11.58 -19.75
CA GLY A 233 21.33 -11.52 -19.55
C GLY A 233 22.08 -11.73 -20.87
N PRO A 234 23.16 -12.54 -20.87
CA PRO A 234 23.77 -13.23 -19.72
C PRO A 234 24.44 -12.26 -18.73
N GLU A 235 24.96 -11.14 -19.22
CA GLU A 235 25.62 -10.13 -18.39
C GLU A 235 24.78 -8.84 -18.29
N GLY A 236 25.27 -7.86 -17.53
CA GLY A 236 24.74 -6.50 -17.53
C GLY A 236 25.29 -5.62 -18.66
N GLY A 237 24.60 -4.52 -18.96
CA GLY A 237 25.09 -3.50 -19.89
C GLY A 237 25.25 -4.01 -21.33
N PHE A 238 26.40 -3.76 -21.95
CA PHE A 238 26.67 -4.18 -23.34
C PHE A 238 26.70 -5.69 -23.54
N GLY A 239 26.92 -6.47 -22.48
CA GLY A 239 26.90 -7.93 -22.53
C GLY A 239 25.53 -8.55 -22.28
N GLY A 240 24.50 -7.73 -22.09
CA GLY A 240 23.15 -8.15 -21.75
C GLY A 240 22.11 -7.90 -22.84
N GLY A 241 20.84 -7.91 -22.41
CA GLY A 241 19.70 -7.57 -23.26
C GLY A 241 19.22 -8.72 -24.15
N GLN A 242 19.63 -9.94 -23.87
CA GLN A 242 19.14 -11.15 -24.53
C GLN A 242 18.31 -11.99 -23.56
N ILE A 243 17.33 -12.71 -24.09
CA ILE A 243 16.64 -13.77 -23.34
C ILE A 243 17.60 -14.95 -23.27
N VAL A 244 18.04 -15.30 -22.07
CA VAL A 244 18.96 -16.40 -21.81
C VAL A 244 18.18 -17.71 -21.68
N ALA A 245 17.06 -17.64 -20.96
CA ALA A 245 16.16 -18.75 -20.71
C ALA A 245 14.73 -18.22 -20.50
N GLU A 246 13.74 -19.01 -20.88
CA GLU A 246 12.34 -18.77 -20.57
C GLU A 246 11.64 -20.11 -20.33
N GLY A 247 10.72 -20.15 -19.36
CA GLY A 247 10.05 -21.39 -18.98
C GLY A 247 9.56 -21.38 -17.54
N THR A 248 9.22 -22.57 -17.04
CA THR A 248 8.97 -22.79 -15.60
C THR A 248 10.28 -22.64 -14.81
N PRO A 249 10.23 -22.41 -13.48
CA PRO A 249 11.43 -22.39 -12.64
C PRO A 249 12.32 -23.63 -12.83
N GLU A 250 11.72 -24.81 -13.02
CA GLU A 250 12.42 -26.06 -13.33
C GLU A 250 13.13 -26.00 -14.69
N ASP A 251 12.47 -25.47 -15.74
CA ASP A 251 13.10 -25.30 -17.06
C ASP A 251 14.30 -24.35 -16.98
N ILE A 252 14.21 -23.27 -16.18
CA ILE A 252 15.31 -22.31 -15.98
C ILE A 252 16.50 -22.99 -15.31
N MET A 253 16.28 -23.89 -14.33
CA MET A 253 17.35 -24.62 -13.64
C MET A 253 18.15 -25.56 -14.55
N GLU A 254 17.57 -26.03 -15.66
CA GLU A 254 18.25 -26.89 -16.63
C GLU A 254 19.13 -26.10 -17.62
N GLN A 255 18.98 -24.77 -17.69
CA GLN A 255 19.74 -23.94 -18.63
C GLN A 255 21.13 -23.56 -18.09
N GLU A 256 22.18 -24.17 -18.64
CA GLU A 256 23.57 -23.92 -18.23
C GLU A 256 24.02 -22.45 -18.36
N GLY A 257 23.41 -21.70 -19.28
CA GLY A 257 23.73 -20.28 -19.50
C GLY A 257 23.06 -19.30 -18.53
N SER A 258 22.10 -19.76 -17.73
CA SER A 258 21.32 -18.92 -16.81
C SER A 258 21.98 -18.84 -15.44
N TYR A 259 22.39 -17.64 -15.03
CA TYR A 259 22.81 -17.40 -13.65
C TYR A 259 21.66 -17.66 -12.68
N THR A 260 20.47 -17.21 -13.02
CA THR A 260 19.24 -17.41 -12.25
C THR A 260 18.99 -18.90 -12.01
N GLY A 261 19.04 -19.72 -13.06
CA GLY A 261 18.87 -21.19 -12.97
C GLY A 261 19.89 -21.86 -12.08
N LYS A 262 21.16 -21.47 -12.18
CA LYS A 262 22.24 -21.99 -11.33
C LYS A 262 21.97 -21.73 -9.84
N PHE A 263 21.67 -20.48 -9.47
CA PHE A 263 21.42 -20.12 -8.08
C PHE A 263 20.11 -20.71 -7.55
N LEU A 264 19.07 -20.77 -8.39
CA LEU A 264 17.79 -21.38 -8.04
C LEU A 264 17.94 -22.87 -7.73
N LYS A 265 18.73 -23.60 -8.54
CA LYS A 265 19.04 -25.00 -8.31
C LYS A 265 19.76 -25.23 -6.98
N ASP A 266 20.84 -24.48 -6.73
CA ASP A 266 21.59 -24.57 -5.47
C ASP A 266 20.70 -24.26 -4.25
N TYR A 267 19.77 -23.31 -4.39
CA TYR A 267 18.83 -22.91 -3.34
C TYR A 267 17.79 -23.99 -3.02
N LEU A 268 17.27 -24.70 -4.01
CA LEU A 268 16.29 -25.78 -3.81
C LEU A 268 16.92 -27.11 -3.37
N GLU A 269 18.12 -27.42 -3.86
CA GLU A 269 18.84 -28.65 -3.48
C GLU A 269 19.54 -28.52 -2.11
N GLY A 270 19.81 -27.29 -1.66
CA GLY A 270 20.41 -26.99 -0.35
C GLY A 270 19.42 -26.83 0.82
N ALA A 271 18.11 -26.92 0.56
CA ALA A 271 17.03 -26.78 1.54
C ALA A 271 16.60 -28.11 2.18
#